data_AF-A0A8J2TCZ2-F1
#
_entry.id   AF-A0A8J2TCZ2-F1
#
_cell.length_a   1.000
_cell.length_b   1.000
_cell.length_c   1.000
_cell.angle_alpha   90.00
_cell.angle_beta   90.00
_cell.angle_gamma   90.00
#
_symmetry.space_group_name_H-M   'P 1'
#
loop_
_entity.id
_entity.type
_entity.pdbx_description
1 polymer ?
#
loop_
_entity_poly.entity_id
_entity_poly.type
_entity_poly.pdbx_seq_one_letter_code
_entity_poly.pdbx_strand_id
1 'polypeptide(L)'
;MSNKKDEQSLREGNPDPQLVVDPKKVDYAPQNGTPDKFQYYPDNPESGLNRYRFAMKEASQYFDPCQESSRMSMNCLDRNNYDRDMCKEYFDAYRECKKQWLQARRQNRSRWE
;
A
#
# COMPACT_ATOMS: atom_id res chain seq x y z
N MET A 1 25.28 -2.03 -19.41
CA MET A 1 23.88 -2.33 -19.72
C MET A 1 23.24 -2.90 -18.47
N SER A 2 22.71 -2.06 -17.58
CA SER A 2 22.04 -2.53 -16.37
C SER A 2 20.73 -3.22 -16.76
N ASN A 3 20.52 -4.44 -16.29
CA ASN A 3 19.31 -5.21 -16.59
C ASN A 3 18.11 -4.54 -15.90
N LYS A 4 16.99 -4.36 -16.62
CA LYS A 4 15.73 -3.83 -16.06
C LYS A 4 15.23 -4.60 -14.83
N LYS A 5 15.64 -5.87 -14.68
CA LYS A 5 15.35 -6.69 -13.49
C LYS A 5 16.06 -6.21 -12.22
N ASP A 6 17.27 -5.66 -12.37
CA ASP A 6 18.08 -5.16 -11.24
C ASP A 6 17.56 -3.81 -10.75
N GLU A 7 17.02 -2.98 -11.65
CA GLU A 7 16.38 -1.70 -11.31
C GLU A 7 15.01 -1.90 -10.62
N GLN A 8 14.36 -3.03 -10.89
CA GLN A 8 13.16 -3.49 -10.16
C GLN A 8 13.52 -4.04 -8.77
N SER A 9 14.62 -4.80 -8.68
CA SER A 9 15.17 -5.34 -7.44
C SER A 9 15.66 -4.26 -6.46
N LEU A 10 16.28 -3.18 -6.96
CA LEU A 10 16.75 -2.04 -6.14
C LEU A 10 15.63 -1.15 -5.59
N ARG A 11 14.39 -1.29 -6.10
CA ARG A 11 13.21 -0.50 -5.69
C ARG A 11 12.26 -1.25 -4.75
N GLU A 12 12.43 -2.55 -4.60
CA GLU A 12 11.50 -3.40 -3.86
C GLU A 12 12.08 -3.71 -2.48
N GLY A 13 11.83 -2.80 -1.54
CA GLY A 13 12.02 -3.04 -0.12
C GLY A 13 11.11 -4.17 0.35
N ASN A 14 11.58 -5.41 0.19
CA ASN A 14 11.00 -6.69 0.66
C ASN A 14 9.47 -6.62 0.90
N PRO A 15 8.61 -6.86 -0.11
CA PRO A 15 7.16 -6.72 0.05
C PRO A 15 6.68 -7.49 1.30
N ASP A 16 5.73 -6.91 2.03
CA ASP A 16 5.11 -7.58 3.18
C ASP A 16 4.64 -8.98 2.76
N PRO A 17 4.95 -10.06 3.50
CA PRO A 17 4.47 -11.40 3.16
C PRO A 17 2.94 -11.50 3.01
N GLN A 18 2.19 -10.55 3.57
CA GLN A 18 0.74 -10.43 3.43
C GLN A 18 0.28 -9.57 2.24
N LEU A 19 1.22 -8.95 1.51
CA LEU A 19 0.92 -8.15 0.33
C LEU A 19 0.50 -9.05 -0.83
N VAL A 20 -0.75 -8.90 -1.27
CA VAL A 20 -1.25 -9.61 -2.45
C VAL A 20 -1.03 -8.74 -3.68
N VAL A 21 0.09 -8.97 -4.38
CA VAL A 21 0.44 -8.25 -5.63
C VAL A 21 -0.24 -8.82 -6.87
N ASP A 22 -0.69 -10.07 -6.81
CA ASP A 22 -1.32 -10.75 -7.94
C ASP A 22 -2.81 -10.42 -8.00
N PRO A 23 -3.31 -9.72 -9.04
CA PRO A 23 -4.72 -9.32 -9.13
C PRO A 23 -5.69 -10.52 -9.13
N LYS A 24 -5.22 -11.68 -9.60
CA LYS A 24 -6.02 -12.91 -9.67
C LYS A 24 -6.29 -13.56 -8.31
N LYS A 25 -5.60 -13.12 -7.25
CA LYS A 25 -5.74 -13.64 -5.88
C LYS A 25 -6.53 -12.70 -4.98
N VAL A 26 -6.95 -11.54 -5.49
CA VAL A 26 -7.69 -10.55 -4.71
C VAL A 26 -9.18 -10.74 -4.98
N ASP A 27 -9.92 -11.09 -3.93
CA ASP A 27 -11.39 -11.14 -3.98
C ASP A 27 -11.97 -9.73 -3.81
N TYR A 28 -12.07 -8.99 -4.90
CA TYR A 28 -12.57 -7.60 -4.91
C TYR A 28 -14.06 -7.47 -4.53
N ALA A 29 -14.82 -8.57 -4.54
CA ALA A 29 -16.23 -8.61 -4.17
C ALA A 29 -16.57 -9.98 -3.55
N PRO A 30 -16.37 -10.15 -2.22
CA PRO A 30 -16.65 -11.43 -1.58
C PRO A 30 -18.16 -11.72 -1.65
N GLN A 31 -18.55 -12.70 -2.46
CA GLN A 31 -19.95 -13.11 -2.67
C GLN A 31 -20.63 -13.61 -1.37
N ASN A 32 -19.84 -14.04 -0.38
CA ASN A 32 -20.30 -14.64 0.89
C ASN A 32 -19.71 -13.95 2.15
N GLY A 33 -19.29 -12.68 2.04
CA GLY A 33 -18.61 -11.96 3.14
C GLY A 33 -19.53 -11.06 3.97
N THR A 34 -19.27 -10.94 5.27
CA THR A 34 -19.78 -9.80 6.06
C THR A 34 -19.10 -8.50 5.59
N PRO A 35 -19.80 -7.35 5.53
CA PRO A 35 -19.24 -6.07 5.09
C PRO A 35 -17.95 -5.66 5.82
N ASP A 36 -17.77 -6.16 7.04
CA ASP A 36 -16.64 -5.86 7.93
C ASP A 36 -15.28 -6.37 7.44
N LYS A 37 -15.22 -7.24 6.42
CA LYS A 37 -13.97 -7.82 5.89
C LYS A 37 -13.61 -7.35 4.48
N PHE A 38 -14.21 -6.27 3.99
CA PHE A 38 -13.88 -5.76 2.66
C PHE A 38 -12.50 -5.07 2.66
N GLN A 39 -11.54 -5.63 1.92
CA GLN A 39 -10.21 -5.04 1.76
C GLN A 39 -10.16 -4.21 0.46
N TYR A 40 -10.14 -2.88 0.60
CA TYR A 40 -10.23 -1.94 -0.54
C TYR A 40 -8.90 -1.70 -1.26
N TYR A 41 -7.77 -2.03 -0.64
CA TYR A 41 -6.41 -1.84 -1.18
C TYR A 41 -5.50 -3.03 -0.85
N PRO A 42 -4.45 -3.27 -1.67
CA PRO A 42 -3.59 -4.44 -1.51
C PRO A 42 -2.67 -4.37 -0.27
N ASP A 43 -2.36 -3.16 0.21
CA ASP A 43 -1.46 -2.96 1.34
C ASP A 43 -2.11 -3.37 2.68
N ASN A 44 -1.29 -3.79 3.65
CA ASN A 44 -1.70 -3.93 5.04
C ASN A 44 -0.99 -2.86 5.91
N PRO A 45 -1.58 -1.66 6.06
CA PRO A 45 -0.91 -0.57 6.75
C PRO A 45 -0.62 -0.83 8.22
N GLU A 46 -1.29 -1.80 8.85
CA GLU A 46 -1.17 -2.14 10.27
C GLU A 46 -0.31 -3.38 10.55
N SER A 47 0.31 -3.95 9.52
CA SER A 47 1.08 -5.19 9.64
C SER A 47 2.24 -5.08 10.64
N GLY A 48 2.68 -6.23 11.17
CA GLY A 48 3.85 -6.27 12.06
C GLY A 48 5.12 -5.76 11.41
N LEU A 49 5.30 -6.03 10.11
CA LEU A 49 6.44 -5.57 9.35
C LEU A 49 6.43 -4.05 9.19
N ASN A 50 5.27 -3.47 8.88
CA ASN A 50 5.15 -2.01 8.75
C ASN A 50 5.38 -1.29 10.07
N ARG A 51 4.96 -1.88 11.20
CA ARG A 51 5.31 -1.37 12.54
C ARG A 51 6.82 -1.40 12.77
N TYR A 52 7.46 -2.55 12.52
CA TYR A 52 8.91 -2.70 12.67
C TYR A 52 9.69 -1.70 11.79
N ARG A 53 9.34 -1.59 10.51
CA ARG A 53 9.97 -0.64 9.57
C ARG A 53 9.79 0.81 10.00
N PHE A 54 8.60 1.15 10.48
CA PHE A 54 8.31 2.48 10.98
C PHE A 54 9.18 2.83 12.20
N ALA A 55 9.38 1.89 13.12
CA ALA A 55 10.21 2.08 14.31
C ALA A 55 11.71 2.14 13.99
N MET A 56 12.17 1.40 12.97
CA MET A 56 13.59 1.31 12.59
C MET A 56 14.06 2.38 11.62
N LYS A 57 13.15 3.19 11.06
CA LYS A 57 13.53 4.23 10.08
C LYS A 57 14.38 5.32 10.73
N GLU A 58 15.23 5.96 9.92
CA GLU A 58 16.03 7.09 10.39
C GLU A 58 15.16 8.29 10.78
N ALA A 59 15.61 9.06 11.76
CA ALA A 59 14.98 10.35 12.07
C ALA A 59 14.98 11.20 10.79
N SER A 60 13.82 11.77 10.42
CA SER A 60 13.53 12.47 9.14
C SER A 60 13.20 11.60 7.91
N GLN A 61 13.39 10.28 7.96
CA GLN A 61 13.04 9.41 6.83
C GLN A 61 11.53 9.30 6.66
N TYR A 62 11.06 9.57 5.43
CA TYR A 62 9.68 9.34 5.05
C TYR A 62 9.37 7.85 5.02
N PHE A 63 8.22 7.48 5.58
CA PHE A 63 7.73 6.10 5.59
C PHE A 63 6.27 6.09 5.15
N ASP A 64 5.97 5.25 4.16
CA ASP A 64 4.64 5.05 3.63
C ASP A 64 4.31 3.54 3.62
N PRO A 65 3.41 3.07 4.48
CA PRO A 65 3.01 1.67 4.48
C PRO A 65 1.99 1.34 3.37
N CYS A 66 1.59 2.32 2.55
CA CYS A 66 0.63 2.21 1.46
C CYS A 66 1.31 2.34 0.08
N GLN A 67 2.55 1.84 -0.01
CA GLN A 67 3.43 2.07 -1.15
C GLN A 67 2.91 1.39 -2.43
N GLU A 68 2.26 0.23 -2.35
CA GLU A 68 1.70 -0.41 -3.53
C GLU A 68 0.48 0.32 -4.07
N SER A 69 -0.43 0.77 -3.19
CA SER A 69 -1.55 1.63 -3.61
C SER A 69 -1.05 2.90 -4.28
N SER A 70 0.02 3.51 -3.76
CA SER A 70 0.68 4.64 -4.41
C SER A 70 1.22 4.26 -5.79
N ARG A 71 1.94 3.14 -5.91
CA ARG A 71 2.49 2.65 -7.17
C ARG A 71 1.38 2.37 -8.20
N MET A 72 0.26 1.78 -7.79
CA MET A 72 -0.91 1.54 -8.65
C MET A 72 -1.49 2.85 -9.18
N SER A 73 -1.61 3.87 -8.31
CA SER A 73 -2.12 5.18 -8.71
C SER A 73 -1.21 5.89 -9.72
N MET A 74 0.11 5.80 -9.55
CA MET A 74 1.08 6.34 -10.50
C MET A 74 1.08 5.56 -11.82
N ASN A 75 1.03 4.23 -11.75
CA ASN A 75 0.93 3.38 -12.95
C ASN A 75 -0.34 3.68 -13.76
N CYS A 76 -1.45 4.04 -13.09
CA CYS A 76 -2.66 4.46 -13.78
C CYS A 76 -2.43 5.79 -14.53
N LEU A 77 -1.83 6.78 -13.88
CA LEU A 77 -1.51 8.06 -14.52
C LEU A 77 -0.59 7.88 -15.73
N ASP A 78 0.48 7.08 -15.58
CA ASP A 78 1.44 6.81 -16.67
C ASP A 78 0.78 6.17 -17.89
N ARG A 79 -0.28 5.39 -17.70
CA ARG A 79 -1.05 4.73 -18.79
C ARG A 79 -2.13 5.61 -19.40
N ASN A 80 -2.62 6.61 -18.67
CA ASN A 80 -3.76 7.42 -19.05
C ASN A 80 -3.36 8.89 -19.30
N ASN A 81 -2.13 9.14 -19.76
CA ASN A 81 -1.62 10.49 -20.06
C ASN A 81 -1.80 11.48 -18.89
N TYR A 82 -1.64 10.99 -17.66
CA TYR A 82 -1.82 11.76 -16.43
C TYR A 82 -3.24 12.34 -16.23
N ASP A 83 -4.25 11.77 -16.88
CA ASP A 83 -5.65 12.06 -16.60
C ASP A 83 -6.02 11.51 -15.21
N ARG A 84 -6.35 12.41 -14.29
CA ARG A 84 -6.66 12.07 -12.90
C ARG A 84 -8.05 11.48 -12.74
N ASP A 85 -8.99 11.84 -13.61
CA ASP A 85 -10.38 11.41 -13.47
C ASP A 85 -10.50 9.91 -13.76
N MET A 86 -9.68 9.40 -14.69
CA MET A 86 -9.56 7.98 -15.00
C MET A 86 -8.96 7.14 -13.86
N CYS A 87 -8.29 7.78 -12.90
CA CYS A 87 -7.52 7.10 -11.85
C CYS A 87 -8.07 7.30 -10.44
N LYS A 88 -9.30 7.84 -10.31
CA LYS A 88 -9.91 8.19 -9.01
C LYS A 88 -9.93 7.02 -8.02
N GLU A 89 -10.28 5.82 -8.48
CA GLU A 89 -10.37 4.63 -7.61
C GLU A 89 -9.02 4.25 -6.99
N TYR A 90 -7.92 4.35 -7.76
CA TYR A 90 -6.57 4.10 -7.23
C TYR A 90 -6.14 5.14 -6.20
N PHE A 91 -6.53 6.41 -6.40
CA PHE A 91 -6.27 7.46 -5.41
C PHE A 91 -7.08 7.26 -4.14
N ASP A 92 -8.34 6.85 -4.27
CA ASP A 92 -9.20 6.59 -3.12
C ASP A 92 -8.68 5.39 -2.33
N ALA A 93 -8.19 4.34 -3.00
CA ALA A 93 -7.53 3.20 -2.36
C ALA A 93 -6.32 3.64 -1.51
N TYR A 94 -5.43 4.46 -2.08
CA TYR A 94 -4.28 5.01 -1.36
C TYR A 94 -4.69 5.91 -0.18
N ARG A 95 -5.71 6.75 -0.35
CA ARG A 95 -6.23 7.64 0.72
C ARG A 95 -6.81 6.85 1.87
N GLU A 96 -7.61 5.82 1.58
CA GLU A 96 -8.22 5.00 2.63
C GLU A 96 -7.15 4.19 3.37
N CYS A 97 -6.14 3.66 2.67
CA CYS A 97 -5.01 3.00 3.32
C CYS A 97 -4.28 3.91 4.31
N LYS A 98 -3.94 5.14 3.89
CA LYS A 98 -3.30 6.10 4.78
C LYS A 98 -4.21 6.51 5.94
N LYS A 99 -5.51 6.63 5.69
CA LYS A 99 -6.49 6.95 6.73
C LYS A 99 -6.54 5.84 7.78
N GLN A 100 -6.60 4.56 7.38
CA GLN A 100 -6.51 3.43 8.29
C GLN A 100 -5.22 3.49 9.12
N TRP A 101 -4.06 3.67 8.47
CA TRP A 101 -2.77 3.76 9.16
C TRP A 101 -2.73 4.87 10.21
N LEU A 102 -3.15 6.08 9.83
CA LEU A 102 -3.16 7.24 10.73
C LEU A 102 -4.15 7.05 11.88
N GLN A 103 -5.30 6.43 11.62
CA GLN A 103 -6.28 6.10 12.65
C GLN A 103 -5.71 5.09 13.65
N ALA A 104 -5.12 4.00 13.18
CA ALA A 104 -4.49 2.99 14.03
C ALA A 104 -3.39 3.58 14.91
N ARG A 105 -2.56 4.48 14.35
CA ARG A 105 -1.52 5.21 15.10
C ARG A 105 -2.08 6.15 16.15
N ARG A 106 -3.19 6.84 15.85
CA ARG A 106 -3.84 7.73 16.81
C ARG A 106 -4.53 6.96 17.94
N GLN A 107 -5.14 5.82 17.62
CA GLN A 107 -5.86 4.99 18.59
C GLN A 107 -4.92 4.25 19.54
N ASN A 108 -3.76 3.80 19.06
CA ASN A 108 -2.82 3.05 19.88
C ASN A 108 -1.37 3.48 19.61
N ARG A 109 -1.02 4.67 20.09
CA ARG A 109 0.30 5.27 19.84
C ARG A 109 1.46 4.41 20.32
N SER A 110 1.34 3.79 21.51
CA SER A 110 2.38 2.94 22.10
C SER A 110 2.67 1.68 21.29
N ARG A 111 1.73 1.20 20.47
CA ARG A 111 1.95 0.09 19.54
C ARG A 111 2.89 0.44 18.38
N TRP A 112 3.13 1.74 18.14
CA TRP A 112 3.90 2.28 17.02
C TRP A 112 5.15 3.06 17.44
N GLU A 113 5.46 3.07 18.74
CA GLU A 113 6.71 3.59 19.33
C GLU A 113 7.68 2.42 19.56
#